data_AF-A0A914G9Z6-F1
#
_entry.id   AF-A0A914G9Z6-F1
#
_cell.length_a   1.000
_cell.length_b   1.000
_cell.length_c   1.000
_cell.angle_alpha   90.00
_cell.angle_beta   90.00
_cell.angle_gamma   90.00
#
_symmetry.space_group_name_H-M   'P 1'
#
loop_
_entity.id
_entity.type
_entity.pdbx_description
1 polymer ?
#
loop_
_entity_poly.entity_id
_entity_poly.type
_entity_poly.pdbx_seq_one_letter_code
_entity_poly.pdbx_strand_id
1 'polypeptide(L)' 'PEAVLDPTRKMSKLCDFVELDEEAIEPTPCQLVRGSSLSKVHNLFLLLGLQNAYVTDRGRLIGVVSVNEG' A
#
# COMPACT_ATOMS: atom_id res chain seq x y z
N PRO A 1 9.43 31.96 14.00
CA PRO A 1 10.53 31.76 13.04
C PRO A 1 10.82 30.26 12.90
N GLU A 2 10.32 29.66 11.82
CA GLU A 2 10.69 28.31 11.43
C GLU A 2 12.21 28.28 11.25
N ALA A 3 12.88 27.58 12.18
CA ALA A 3 14.30 27.34 12.07
C ALA A 3 14.56 26.72 10.69
N VAL A 4 15.42 27.38 9.93
CA VAL A 4 15.99 26.86 8.68
C VAL A 4 16.40 25.43 8.96
N LEU A 5 15.64 24.49 8.40
CA LEU A 5 15.86 23.08 8.60
C LEU A 5 17.18 22.74 7.91
N ASP A 6 18.24 22.59 8.70
CA ASP A 6 19.56 22.20 8.20
C ASP A 6 19.42 20.99 7.27
N PRO A 7 19.70 21.14 5.96
CA PRO A 7 19.49 20.07 4.97
C PRO A 7 20.34 18.84 5.28
N THR A 8 21.43 19.00 6.03
CA THR A 8 22.34 17.91 6.43
C THR A 8 21.65 16.92 7.38
N ARG A 9 20.74 17.41 8.24
CA ARG A 9 20.00 16.59 9.21
C ARG A 9 18.98 15.65 8.56
N LYS A 10 18.45 16.01 7.39
CA LYS A 10 17.56 15.12 6.61
C LYS A 10 18.35 14.00 5.93
N MET A 11 19.55 14.31 5.44
CA MET A 11 20.40 13.36 4.72
C MET A 11 20.91 12.23 5.63
N SER A 12 21.29 12.56 6.88
CA SER A 12 21.78 11.57 7.84
C SER A 12 20.75 10.49 8.17
N LYS A 13 19.47 10.86 8.25
CA LYS A 13 18.37 9.92 8.53
C LYS A 13 18.10 8.89 7.42
N LEU A 14 18.53 9.15 6.18
CA LEU A 14 18.30 8.21 5.08
C LEU A 14 19.19 6.97 5.17
N CYS A 15 20.30 7.06 5.92
CA CYS A 15 21.23 5.97 6.15
C CYS A 15 20.86 5.10 7.36
N ASP A 16 19.85 5.50 8.13
CA ASP A 16 19.42 4.78 9.33
C ASP A 16 18.41 3.66 8.95
N PHE A 17 18.33 2.64 9.80
CA PHE A 17 17.28 1.62 9.68
C PHE A 17 15.94 2.19 10.15
N VAL A 18 14.87 1.84 9.43
CA VAL A 18 13.51 2.10 9.87
C VAL A 18 13.06 0.91 10.71
N GLU A 19 12.93 1.14 12.02
CA GLU A 19 12.28 0.19 12.92
C GLU A 19 10.76 0.28 12.71
N LEU A 20 10.15 -0.84 12.33
CA LEU A 20 8.70 -0.97 12.15
C LEU A 20 8.18 -1.92 13.21
N ASP A 21 7.32 -1.43 14.09
CA ASP A 21 6.63 -2.27 15.07
C ASP A 21 5.49 -3.04 14.40
N GLU A 22 5.17 -4.24 14.89
CA GLU A 22 4.10 -5.08 14.32
C GLU A 22 2.73 -4.39 14.35
N GLU A 23 2.48 -3.54 15.35
CA GLU A 23 1.26 -2.72 15.49
C GLU A 23 1.16 -1.64 14.40
N ALA A 24 2.25 -1.30 13.71
CA ALA A 24 2.24 -0.31 12.63
C ALA A 24 1.76 -0.89 11.29
N ILE A 25 1.67 -2.22 11.16
CA ILE A 25 1.33 -2.90 9.90
C ILE A 25 0.02 -3.67 10.08
N GLU A 26 -1.07 -3.03 9.65
CA GLU A 26 -2.37 -3.71 9.63
C GLU A 26 -2.47 -4.67 8.43
N PRO A 27 -2.92 -5.92 8.64
CA PRO A 27 -3.14 -6.85 7.54
C PRO A 27 -4.26 -6.33 6.63
N THR A 28 -4.07 -6.49 5.32
CA THR A 28 -5.10 -6.12 4.35
C THR A 28 -6.32 -7.04 4.47
N PRO A 29 -7.56 -6.50 4.42
CA PRO A 29 -8.78 -7.27 4.60
C PRO A 29 -9.03 -8.29 3.48
N CYS A 30 -8.48 -8.05 2.28
CA CYS A 30 -8.58 -8.99 1.16
C CYS A 30 -7.43 -8.83 0.15
N GLN A 31 -6.95 -9.95 -0.37
CA GLN A 31 -5.88 -9.97 -1.37
C GLN A 31 -6.42 -10.36 -2.75
N LEU A 32 -5.99 -9.65 -3.80
CA LEU A 32 -6.22 -10.10 -5.17
C LEU A 32 -5.08 -11.01 -5.62
N VAL A 33 -5.42 -12.15 -6.19
CA VAL A 33 -4.44 -13.10 -6.74
C VAL A 33 -4.38 -12.93 -8.26
N ARG A 34 -3.18 -13.08 -8.83
CA ARG A 34 -2.96 -13.10 -10.28
C ARG A 34 -3.97 -14.01 -10.98
N GLY A 35 -4.61 -13.50 -12.03
CA GLY A 35 -5.62 -14.24 -12.80
C GLY A 35 -7.05 -14.12 -12.26
N SER A 36 -7.28 -13.35 -11.19
CA SER A 36 -8.64 -12.96 -10.79
C SER A 36 -9.35 -12.25 -11.94
N SER A 37 -10.56 -12.69 -12.29
CA SER A 37 -11.33 -12.08 -13.37
C SER A 37 -11.80 -10.68 -12.97
N LEU A 38 -11.95 -9.80 -13.96
CA LEU A 38 -12.39 -8.41 -13.72
C LEU A 38 -13.75 -8.35 -13.00
N SER A 39 -14.67 -9.26 -13.30
CA SER A 39 -15.98 -9.31 -12.62
C SER A 39 -15.85 -9.69 -11.14
N LYS A 40 -14.96 -10.62 -10.78
CA LYS A 40 -14.66 -10.93 -9.38
C LYS A 40 -14.02 -9.74 -8.66
N VAL A 41 -13.11 -9.04 -9.33
CA VAL A 41 -12.49 -7.81 -8.81
C VAL A 41 -13.56 -6.74 -8.57
N HIS A 42 -14.42 -6.48 -9.55
CA HIS A 42 -15.51 -5.50 -9.41
C HIS A 42 -16.45 -5.83 -8.25
N ASN A 43 -16.90 -7.09 -8.14
CA ASN A 43 -17.76 -7.51 -7.03
C ASN A 43 -17.07 -7.36 -5.67
N LEU A 44 -15.78 -7.69 -5.58
CA LEU A 44 -15.02 -7.54 -4.33
C LEU A 44 -14.95 -6.07 -3.90
N PHE A 45 -14.68 -5.17 -4.84
CA PHE A 45 -14.63 -3.73 -4.57
C PHE A 45 -15.98 -3.18 -4.10
N LEU A 46 -17.09 -3.62 -4.70
CA LEU A 46 -18.43 -3.23 -4.27
C LEU A 46 -18.79 -3.78 -2.89
N LEU A 47 -18.53 -5.07 -2.63
CA LEU A 47 -18.90 -5.73 -1.37
C LEU A 47 -18.14 -5.17 -0.17
N LEU A 48 -16.88 -4.79 -0.39
CA LEU A 48 -15.99 -4.32 0.68
C LEU A 48 -15.77 -2.79 0.67
N GLY A 49 -16.37 -2.07 -0.28
CA GLY A 49 -16.21 -0.62 -0.42
C GLY A 49 -14.76 -0.19 -0.62
N LEU A 50 -13.95 -0.98 -1.34
CA LEU A 50 -12.51 -0.72 -1.50
C LEU A 50 -12.27 0.42 -2.48
N GLN A 51 -11.26 1.24 -2.20
CA GLN A 51 -10.69 2.17 -3.19
C GLN A 51 -9.48 1.57 -3.92
N ASN A 52 -8.67 0.79 -3.20
CA ASN A 52 -7.45 0.18 -3.69
C ASN A 52 -7.38 -1.27 -3.23
N ALA A 53 -6.79 -2.14 -4.04
CA ALA A 53 -6.46 -3.51 -3.66
C ALA A 53 -5.10 -3.93 -4.24
N TYR A 54 -4.32 -4.64 -3.44
CA TYR A 54 -3.03 -5.16 -3.84
C TYR A 54 -3.18 -6.49 -4.58
N VAL A 55 -2.50 -6.61 -5.71
CA VAL A 55 -2.40 -7.85 -6.49
C VAL A 55 -1.11 -8.57 -6.13
N THR A 56 -1.21 -9.86 -5.86
CA THR A 56 -0.06 -10.68 -5.46
C THR A 56 0.07 -11.97 -6.29
N ASP A 57 1.28 -12.51 -6.30
CA ASP A 57 1.59 -13.87 -6.76
C ASP A 57 2.46 -14.56 -5.69
N ARG A 58 1.85 -15.52 -4.99
CA ARG A 58 2.45 -16.24 -3.84
C ARG A 58 2.99 -15.29 -2.77
N GLY A 59 2.17 -14.32 -2.35
CA GLY A 59 2.51 -13.35 -1.31
C GLY A 59 3.43 -12.22 -1.73
N ARG A 60 3.94 -12.23 -2.97
CA ARG A 60 4.73 -11.11 -3.52
C ARG A 60 3.82 -10.10 -4.19
N LEU A 61 3.97 -8.83 -3.85
CA LEU A 61 3.26 -7.73 -4.51
C LEU A 61 3.67 -7.65 -5.98
N ILE A 62 2.69 -7.62 -6.88
CA ILE A 62 2.90 -7.50 -8.33
C ILE A 62 2.17 -6.31 -8.96
N GLY A 63 1.31 -5.63 -8.21
CA GLY A 63 0.60 -4.45 -8.69
C GLY A 63 -0.48 -3.97 -7.73
N VAL A 64 -1.09 -2.85 -8.09
CA VAL A 64 -2.24 -2.26 -7.38
C VAL A 64 -3.35 -2.05 -8.39
N VAL A 65 -4.58 -2.34 -7.98
CA VAL A 65 -5.80 -2.00 -8.72
C VAL A 65 -6.56 -0.98 -7.91
N SER A 66 -7.09 0.02 -8.59
CA SER A 66 -7.86 1.11 -7.99
C SER A 66 -9.16 1.32 -8.77
N VAL A 67 -10.20 1.77 -8.09
CA VAL A 67 -11.38 2.31 -8.79
C VAL A 67 -11.02 3.69 -9.31
N ASN A 68 -11.32 3.92 -10.58
CA ASN A 68 -11.37 5.28 -11.10
C ASN A 68 -12.85 5.58 -11.37
N GLU A 69 -13.41 6.55 -10.65
CA GLU A 69 -14.66 7.17 -11.06
C GLU A 69 -14.30 8.17 -12.15
N GLY A 70 -14.55 7.78 -13.41
CA GLY A 70 -14.28 8.63 -14.57
C GLY A 70 -15.09 9.93 -14.55
#